data_AF-A0AAD6TW78-F1
#
_entry.id   AF-A0AAD6TW78-F1
#
_cell.length_a   1.000
_cell.length_b   1.000
_cell.length_c   1.000
_cell.angle_alpha   90.00
_cell.angle_beta   90.00
_cell.angle_gamma   90.00
#
_symmetry.space_group_name_H-M   'P 1'
#
loop_
_entity.id
_entity.type
_entity.pdbx_description
1 polymer ?
#
loop_
_entity_poly.entity_id
_entity_poly.type
_entity_poly.pdbx_seq_one_letter_code
_entity_poly.pdbx_strand_id
1 'polypeptide(L)'
;MASSSLTGKRTRPPTPDPQDNNVVVKRVKPLVPSQSFADILKEMPINVSVVDGPSNTITVDEDLVLQYVDIQCHPEDPTSVLVFGVTEEGMRVLVHVNNLLTLPPRPDYEPLYNFMFHYEIAPMSWIEIPALNFEAIDACDMISYNQIEVFVDHEDMIFHPPQGNWDKSAPLRILSFDVSTVVPPPPGNQLPCYERDPVLQIGNMLTIKGESDPYLRCIFTLGACSDISGAEVKSYETEDALLLAWREFIIDADPDLIVGYNIGCFDIPQLLLRARFLQLHEFPYLGRLKDVPTKTVAQPVNHRKLKDAPILTGRLQLDTRQYMLESTMRRENFTVGRKSKCDLNTIAREFVGKTKEGIAFTVIEDLQFGGPDGRRKLAVHCLKETHLPLEIFSRLRCLDESLDAARSSEEFIYRPFREFLRNGRNPS
;
A
#
# COMPACT_ATOMS: atom_id res chain seq x y z
N MET A 1 -54.77 56.80 0.07
CA MET A 1 -54.31 57.75 -0.97
C MET A 1 -52.78 57.76 -0.90
N ALA A 2 -52.12 57.07 -1.83
CA ALA A 2 -51.41 57.66 -3.00
C ALA A 2 -50.20 58.54 -2.57
N SER A 3 -48.98 57.98 -2.67
CA SER A 3 -47.87 58.38 -3.57
C SER A 3 -47.12 59.65 -3.10
N SER A 4 -45.80 59.78 -3.15
CA SER A 4 -44.87 59.50 -4.24
C SER A 4 -43.40 59.62 -3.80
N SER A 5 -42.55 58.92 -4.56
CA SER A 5 -41.12 59.07 -4.86
C SER A 5 -40.23 60.10 -4.13
N LEU A 6 -39.06 59.63 -3.67
CA LEU A 6 -37.82 60.42 -3.59
C LEU A 6 -36.72 59.72 -4.40
N THR A 7 -36.20 60.47 -5.36
CA THR A 7 -35.17 60.08 -6.33
C THR A 7 -33.78 60.18 -5.71
N GLY A 8 -32.95 59.16 -5.97
CA GLY A 8 -31.58 59.09 -5.51
C GLY A 8 -30.63 60.00 -6.29
N LYS A 9 -29.73 60.66 -5.55
CA LYS A 9 -28.46 61.18 -6.08
C LYS A 9 -27.37 60.15 -5.80
N ARG A 10 -26.85 59.52 -6.86
CA ARG A 10 -25.64 58.68 -6.81
C ARG A 10 -24.42 59.58 -6.60
N THR A 11 -23.78 59.49 -5.44
CA THR A 11 -22.41 59.97 -5.22
C THR A 11 -21.43 58.93 -5.79
N ARG A 12 -20.46 59.39 -6.59
CA ARG A 12 -19.35 58.54 -7.08
C ARG A 12 -18.48 58.10 -5.90
N PRO A 13 -17.96 56.87 -5.87
CA PRO A 13 -16.93 56.49 -4.91
C PRO A 13 -15.64 57.28 -5.22
N PRO A 14 -14.82 57.58 -4.19
CA PRO A 14 -13.56 58.29 -4.38
C PRO A 14 -12.58 57.44 -5.19
N THR A 15 -11.88 58.08 -6.11
CA THR A 15 -10.71 57.54 -6.81
C THR A 15 -9.59 57.23 -5.81
N PRO A 16 -8.94 56.06 -5.87
CA PRO A 16 -7.84 55.73 -4.98
C PRO A 16 -6.58 56.54 -5.32
N ASP A 17 -5.93 57.04 -4.27
CA ASP A 17 -4.69 57.81 -4.27
C ASP A 17 -3.52 56.94 -4.76
N PRO A 18 -2.67 57.39 -5.71
CA PRO A 18 -1.61 56.56 -6.28
C PRO A 18 -0.33 56.70 -5.46
N GLN A 19 -0.30 56.16 -4.23
CA GLN A 19 0.94 56.09 -3.44
C GLN A 19 0.84 55.08 -2.29
N ASP A 20 0.88 53.78 -2.62
CA ASP A 20 1.60 52.76 -1.84
C ASP A 20 1.58 51.40 -2.59
N ASN A 21 2.29 51.34 -3.70
CA ASN A 21 2.58 50.08 -4.41
C ASN A 21 4.02 49.65 -4.12
N ASN A 22 4.32 49.33 -2.85
CA ASN A 22 5.47 48.51 -2.50
C ASN A 22 4.98 47.11 -2.12
N VAL A 23 4.40 46.41 -3.09
CA VAL A 23 4.44 44.95 -3.08
C VAL A 23 5.90 44.58 -3.25
N VAL A 24 6.54 44.16 -2.16
CA VAL A 24 7.82 43.46 -2.23
C VAL A 24 7.57 42.20 -3.04
N VAL A 25 7.79 42.29 -4.34
CA VAL A 25 7.98 41.13 -5.20
C VAL A 25 9.25 40.47 -4.67
N LYS A 26 9.11 39.52 -3.75
CA LYS A 26 10.17 38.56 -3.48
C LYS A 26 10.45 37.93 -4.83
N ARG A 27 11.56 38.34 -5.46
CA ARG A 27 12.13 37.65 -6.62
C ARG A 27 12.16 36.18 -6.23
N VAL A 28 11.29 35.39 -6.86
CA VAL A 28 11.37 33.93 -6.80
C VAL A 28 12.78 33.63 -7.26
N LYS A 29 13.60 33.08 -6.37
CA LYS A 29 14.92 32.57 -6.76
C LYS A 29 14.67 31.68 -7.98
N PRO A 30 15.44 31.82 -9.07
CA PRO A 30 15.32 30.89 -10.18
C PRO A 30 15.38 29.48 -9.58
N LEU A 31 14.36 28.67 -9.89
CA LEU A 31 14.37 27.25 -9.52
C LEU A 31 15.72 26.72 -9.98
N VAL A 32 16.56 26.31 -9.02
CA VAL A 32 17.72 25.49 -9.30
C VAL A 32 17.20 24.36 -10.21
N PRO A 33 17.86 24.01 -11.32
CA PRO A 33 17.39 22.93 -12.18
C PRO A 33 17.03 21.75 -11.29
N SER A 34 15.75 21.37 -11.27
CA SER A 34 15.32 20.23 -10.48
C SER A 34 16.10 19.04 -11.03
N GLN A 35 16.97 18.49 -10.21
CA GLN A 35 17.71 17.27 -10.50
C GLN A 35 16.73 16.21 -11.04
N SER A 36 17.08 15.55 -12.14
CA SER A 36 16.18 14.54 -12.74
C SER A 36 16.01 13.38 -11.77
N PHE A 37 14.89 12.64 -11.85
CA PHE A 37 14.74 11.49 -10.95
C PHE A 37 15.81 10.41 -11.17
N ALA A 38 16.34 10.28 -12.39
CA ALA A 38 17.46 9.39 -12.66
C ALA A 38 18.73 9.80 -11.88
N ASP A 39 18.98 11.11 -11.73
CA ASP A 39 20.09 11.61 -10.93
C ASP A 39 19.84 11.40 -9.44
N ILE A 40 18.59 11.56 -8.98
CA ILE A 40 18.20 11.26 -7.59
C ILE A 40 18.43 9.77 -7.29
N LEU A 41 18.00 8.85 -8.15
CA LEU A 41 18.19 7.41 -7.98
C LEU A 41 19.67 7.03 -7.81
N LYS A 42 20.56 7.72 -8.53
CA LYS A 42 22.01 7.50 -8.46
C LYS A 42 22.62 7.94 -7.13
N GLU A 43 22.09 9.01 -6.54
CA GLU A 43 22.62 9.58 -5.29
C GLU A 43 21.97 9.00 -4.03
N MET A 44 20.78 8.41 -4.17
CA MET A 44 20.08 7.76 -3.06
C MET A 44 20.86 6.51 -2.59
N PRO A 45 21.22 6.41 -1.29
CA PRO A 45 22.03 5.32 -0.76
C PRO A 45 21.34 3.96 -0.92
N ILE A 46 22.11 2.90 -1.19
CA ILE A 46 21.62 1.51 -1.18
C ILE A 46 22.15 0.86 0.08
N ASN A 47 21.27 0.59 1.05
CA ASN A 47 21.66 -0.10 2.27
C ASN A 47 21.48 -1.61 2.10
N VAL A 48 22.52 -2.31 1.64
CA VAL A 48 22.49 -3.76 1.34
C VAL A 48 22.65 -4.63 2.60
N SER A 49 22.75 -4.04 3.80
CA SER A 49 22.98 -4.78 5.05
C SER A 49 21.74 -5.57 5.56
N VAL A 50 20.73 -5.80 4.72
CA VAL A 50 19.43 -6.41 5.07
C VAL A 50 19.20 -7.73 4.32
N VAL A 51 20.23 -8.30 3.68
CA VAL A 51 20.08 -9.46 2.78
C VAL A 51 20.24 -10.81 3.49
N ASP A 52 20.91 -10.86 4.64
CA ASP A 52 20.98 -12.07 5.45
C ASP A 52 19.90 -12.04 6.54
N GLY A 53 18.79 -12.73 6.29
CA GLY A 53 17.80 -12.98 7.33
C GLY A 53 18.37 -13.86 8.45
N PRO A 54 17.87 -13.74 9.69
CA PRO A 54 18.23 -14.67 10.76
C PRO A 54 17.92 -16.12 10.35
N SER A 55 18.62 -17.08 10.95
CA SER A 55 18.40 -18.51 10.72
C SER A 55 16.93 -18.87 10.89
N ASN A 56 16.35 -19.64 9.96
CA ASN A 56 14.95 -20.10 10.00
C ASN A 56 14.68 -21.15 11.10
N THR A 57 15.55 -21.28 12.11
CA THR A 57 15.39 -22.26 13.18
C THR A 57 14.86 -21.56 14.42
N ILE A 58 13.59 -21.82 14.74
CA ILE A 58 13.06 -21.62 16.08
C ILE A 58 13.30 -22.86 16.91
N THR A 59 13.68 -22.64 18.17
CA THR A 59 13.63 -23.67 19.21
C THR A 59 12.39 -23.42 20.06
N VAL A 60 11.56 -24.45 20.26
CA VAL A 60 10.35 -24.38 21.11
C VAL A 60 10.65 -24.07 22.58
N ASP A 61 11.93 -24.07 22.96
CA ASP A 61 12.44 -23.74 24.30
C ASP A 61 12.56 -22.23 24.56
N GLU A 62 12.24 -21.37 23.58
CA GLU A 62 12.25 -19.91 23.70
C GLU A 62 10.87 -19.32 23.42
N ASP A 63 10.56 -18.19 24.06
CA ASP A 63 9.30 -17.48 23.86
C ASP A 63 9.22 -16.95 22.42
N LEU A 64 8.08 -17.13 21.76
CA LEU A 64 7.83 -16.58 20.44
C LEU A 64 7.12 -15.22 20.58
N VAL A 65 7.86 -14.15 20.28
CA VAL A 65 7.37 -12.77 20.39
C VAL A 65 7.26 -12.13 19.01
N LEU A 66 6.06 -11.66 18.65
CA LEU A 66 5.78 -11.07 17.35
C LEU A 66 4.85 -9.86 17.44
N GLN A 67 5.09 -8.85 16.60
CA GLN A 67 4.10 -7.83 16.32
C GLN A 67 3.15 -8.35 15.24
N TYR A 68 1.87 -8.48 15.54
CA TYR A 68 0.93 -8.93 14.51
C TYR A 68 0.69 -7.83 13.47
N VAL A 69 0.57 -8.24 12.22
CA VAL A 69 0.28 -7.39 11.05
C VAL A 69 -1.13 -7.62 10.57
N ASP A 70 -1.62 -8.86 10.68
CA ASP A 70 -2.93 -9.24 10.17
C ASP A 70 -3.50 -10.46 10.92
N ILE A 71 -4.83 -10.50 11.07
CA ILE A 71 -5.56 -11.64 11.64
C ILE A 71 -6.68 -12.03 10.67
N GLN A 72 -6.85 -13.32 10.41
CA GLN A 72 -7.85 -13.84 9.47
C GLN A 72 -8.56 -15.07 10.03
N CYS A 73 -9.80 -15.31 9.62
CA CYS A 73 -10.41 -16.62 9.83
C CYS A 73 -9.59 -17.69 9.10
N HIS A 74 -9.41 -18.86 9.72
CA HIS A 74 -8.78 -19.97 9.03
C HIS A 74 -9.69 -20.42 7.87
N PRO A 75 -9.15 -20.61 6.64
CA PRO A 75 -9.97 -20.85 5.45
C PRO A 75 -10.71 -22.19 5.48
N GLU A 76 -10.17 -23.17 6.20
CA GLU A 76 -10.71 -24.53 6.29
C GLU A 76 -11.27 -24.87 7.68
N ASP A 77 -11.05 -24.01 8.68
CA ASP A 77 -11.46 -24.24 10.06
C ASP A 77 -12.18 -23.00 10.61
N PRO A 78 -13.51 -22.99 10.68
CA PRO A 78 -14.24 -21.84 11.19
C PRO A 78 -14.05 -21.62 12.71
N THR A 79 -13.38 -22.54 13.41
CA THR A 79 -13.13 -22.47 14.85
C THR A 79 -11.73 -21.96 15.21
N SER A 80 -10.96 -21.59 14.19
CA SER A 80 -9.58 -21.12 14.34
C SER A 80 -9.36 -19.81 13.58
N VAL A 81 -8.33 -19.09 14.00
CA VAL A 81 -7.84 -17.90 13.30
C VAL A 81 -6.36 -18.04 12.98
N LEU A 82 -5.95 -17.32 11.95
CA LEU A 82 -4.58 -17.18 11.52
C LEU A 82 -4.07 -15.79 11.93
N VAL A 83 -3.01 -15.75 12.71
CA VAL A 83 -2.31 -14.51 13.07
C VAL A 83 -1.00 -14.44 12.30
N PHE A 84 -0.86 -13.42 11.45
CA PHE A 84 0.37 -13.12 10.73
C PHE A 84 1.12 -12.02 11.46
N GLY A 85 2.42 -12.17 11.66
CA GLY A 85 3.22 -11.13 12.29
C GLY A 85 4.70 -11.22 12.01
N VAL A 86 5.45 -10.34 12.68
CA VAL A 86 6.89 -10.17 12.49
C VAL A 86 7.58 -10.07 13.84
N THR A 87 8.66 -10.83 14.05
CA THR A 87 9.46 -10.76 15.28
C THR A 87 10.35 -9.51 15.31
N GLU A 88 11.04 -9.25 16.43
CA GLU A 88 12.00 -8.15 16.53
C GLU A 88 13.18 -8.29 15.56
N GLU A 89 13.58 -9.53 15.30
CA GLU A 89 14.64 -9.90 14.35
C GLU A 89 14.16 -9.85 12.89
N GLY A 90 12.87 -9.57 12.67
CA GLY A 90 12.28 -9.45 11.35
C GLY A 90 11.89 -10.78 10.71
N MET A 91 11.73 -11.85 11.49
CA MET A 91 11.21 -13.12 10.98
C MET A 91 9.69 -13.04 10.79
N ARG A 92 9.18 -13.57 9.68
CA ARG A 92 7.74 -13.65 9.43
C ARG A 92 7.17 -14.93 9.99
N VAL A 93 6.05 -14.78 10.70
CA VAL A 93 5.41 -15.84 11.47
C VAL A 93 3.95 -15.96 11.06
N LEU A 94 3.50 -17.19 10.87
CA LEU A 94 2.09 -17.54 10.88
C LEU A 94 1.78 -18.38 12.13
N VAL A 95 0.83 -17.92 12.93
CA VAL A 95 0.33 -18.62 14.10
C VAL A 95 -1.09 -19.11 13.79
N HIS A 96 -1.29 -20.42 13.90
CA HIS A 96 -2.60 -21.05 13.90
C HIS A 96 -3.12 -21.05 15.32
N VAL A 97 -4.14 -20.24 15.59
CA VAL A 97 -4.75 -20.08 16.91
C VAL A 97 -6.03 -20.91 16.96
N ASN A 98 -6.02 -21.95 17.79
CA ASN A 98 -7.07 -22.96 17.87
C ASN A 98 -7.98 -22.74 19.08
N ASN A 99 -8.97 -23.64 19.20
CA ASN A 99 -9.87 -23.76 20.34
C ASN A 99 -10.76 -22.55 20.63
N LEU A 100 -11.02 -21.68 19.65
CA LEU A 100 -11.84 -20.47 19.86
C LEU A 100 -13.30 -20.76 20.26
N LEU A 101 -13.79 -22.00 20.13
CA LEU A 101 -15.11 -22.40 20.61
C LEU A 101 -15.24 -22.41 22.14
N THR A 102 -14.14 -22.45 22.89
CA THR A 102 -14.15 -22.35 24.35
C THR A 102 -14.41 -20.90 24.80
N LEU A 103 -14.17 -19.92 23.92
CA LEU A 103 -14.47 -18.52 24.20
C LEU A 103 -15.97 -18.33 24.42
N PRO A 104 -16.38 -17.49 25.39
CA PRO A 104 -17.78 -17.11 25.55
C PRO A 104 -18.34 -16.58 24.21
N PRO A 105 -19.40 -17.20 23.67
CA PRO A 105 -19.92 -16.82 22.37
C PRO A 105 -20.53 -15.42 22.43
N ARG A 106 -20.16 -14.56 21.48
CA ARG A 106 -20.84 -13.30 21.23
C ARG A 106 -21.65 -13.42 19.93
N PRO A 107 -22.98 -13.50 19.98
CA PRO A 107 -23.82 -13.86 18.82
C PRO A 107 -23.65 -12.97 17.59
N ASP A 108 -23.26 -11.72 17.78
CA ASP A 108 -23.14 -10.72 16.71
C ASP A 108 -21.74 -10.67 16.06
N TYR A 109 -20.79 -11.49 16.54
CA TYR A 109 -19.40 -11.45 16.09
C TYR A 109 -18.96 -12.78 15.48
N GLU A 110 -18.34 -12.69 14.29
CA GLU A 110 -17.61 -13.82 13.70
C GLU A 110 -16.45 -14.23 14.62
N PRO A 111 -15.97 -15.50 14.58
CA PRO A 111 -14.95 -16.03 15.48
C PRO A 111 -13.70 -15.15 15.63
N LEU A 112 -13.21 -14.58 14.52
CA LEU A 112 -12.10 -13.63 14.52
C LEU A 112 -12.37 -12.41 15.40
N TYR A 113 -13.54 -11.79 15.23
CA TYR A 113 -13.87 -10.61 16.02
C TYR A 113 -14.08 -10.99 17.47
N ASN A 114 -14.76 -12.12 17.76
CA ASN A 114 -14.93 -12.59 19.13
C ASN A 114 -13.58 -12.79 19.83
N PHE A 115 -12.61 -13.39 19.16
CA PHE A 115 -11.23 -13.55 19.64
C PHE A 115 -10.57 -12.19 19.96
N MET A 116 -10.57 -11.27 19.00
CA MET A 116 -9.96 -9.95 19.19
C MET A 116 -10.62 -9.14 20.31
N PHE A 117 -11.95 -9.17 20.41
CA PHE A 117 -12.70 -8.49 21.48
C PHE A 117 -12.53 -9.14 22.85
N HIS A 118 -12.43 -10.48 22.90
CA HIS A 118 -12.26 -11.19 24.17
C HIS A 118 -10.93 -10.85 24.84
N TYR A 119 -9.86 -10.80 24.05
CA TYR A 119 -8.51 -10.52 24.51
C TYR A 119 -8.12 -9.05 24.46
N GLU A 120 -9.04 -8.16 24.07
CA GLU A 120 -8.80 -6.73 23.91
C GLU A 120 -7.55 -6.44 23.05
N ILE A 121 -7.37 -7.20 21.97
CA ILE A 121 -6.17 -7.15 21.13
C ILE A 121 -6.13 -5.78 20.45
N ALA A 122 -5.10 -4.99 20.78
CA ALA A 122 -4.95 -3.64 20.25
C ALA A 122 -4.32 -3.66 18.84
N PRO A 123 -4.68 -2.73 17.94
CA PRO A 123 -4.12 -2.62 16.59
C PRO A 123 -2.58 -2.73 16.50
N MET A 124 -2.11 -3.76 15.79
CA MET A 124 -0.70 -4.12 15.60
C MET A 124 0.10 -4.14 16.91
N SER A 125 -0.50 -4.69 17.96
CA SER A 125 0.17 -4.92 19.23
C SER A 125 1.13 -6.10 19.16
N TRP A 126 1.95 -6.23 20.20
CA TRP A 126 2.83 -7.38 20.37
C TRP A 126 2.07 -8.54 21.01
N ILE A 127 2.41 -9.74 20.58
CA ILE A 127 1.90 -11.01 21.08
C ILE A 127 3.11 -11.83 21.49
N GLU A 128 3.01 -12.47 22.64
CA GLU A 128 4.01 -13.40 23.18
C GLU A 128 3.36 -14.76 23.37
N ILE A 129 4.04 -15.80 22.92
CA ILE A 129 3.65 -17.19 23.14
C ILE A 129 4.78 -17.84 23.94
N PRO A 130 4.55 -18.18 25.22
CA PRO A 130 5.59 -18.74 26.07
C PRO A 130 6.21 -20.02 25.48
N ALA A 131 7.49 -20.24 25.78
CA ALA A 131 8.18 -21.47 25.44
C ALA A 131 7.37 -22.70 25.85
N LEU A 132 7.44 -23.76 25.04
CA LEU A 132 6.73 -25.04 25.21
C LEU A 132 5.20 -24.98 25.10
N ASN A 133 4.59 -23.80 24.94
CA ASN A 133 3.14 -23.64 24.77
C ASN A 133 2.70 -23.59 23.29
N PHE A 134 3.61 -23.85 22.36
CA PHE A 134 3.31 -23.93 20.93
C PHE A 134 3.98 -25.12 20.28
N GLU A 135 3.38 -25.59 19.20
CA GLU A 135 3.93 -26.66 18.37
C GLU A 135 4.42 -26.07 17.06
N ALA A 136 5.72 -26.23 16.77
CA ALA A 136 6.27 -25.83 15.48
C ALA A 136 5.79 -26.78 14.37
N ILE A 137 5.40 -26.21 13.23
CA ILE A 137 5.02 -26.97 12.03
C ILE A 137 6.26 -27.21 11.19
N ASP A 138 6.48 -28.47 10.79
CA ASP A 138 7.58 -28.83 9.91
C ASP A 138 7.46 -28.14 8.54
N ALA A 139 8.59 -27.76 7.96
CA ALA A 139 8.64 -26.99 6.70
C ALA A 139 7.88 -27.65 5.53
N CYS A 140 7.77 -28.99 5.52
CA CYS A 140 7.02 -29.73 4.50
C CYS A 140 5.50 -29.62 4.66
N ASP A 141 5.01 -29.31 5.86
CA ASP A 141 3.59 -29.26 6.20
C ASP A 141 3.07 -27.81 6.31
N MET A 142 3.96 -26.82 6.29
CA MET A 142 3.60 -25.40 6.30
C MET A 142 2.70 -25.03 5.10
N ILE A 143 1.56 -24.42 5.38
CA ILE A 143 0.64 -23.94 4.34
C ILE A 143 0.99 -22.53 3.85
N SER A 144 1.99 -21.89 4.47
CA SER A 144 2.39 -20.52 4.17
C SER A 144 3.84 -20.39 3.70
N TYR A 145 4.16 -19.22 3.12
CA TYR A 145 5.52 -18.80 2.77
C TYR A 145 6.26 -18.13 3.94
N ASN A 146 5.69 -18.12 5.15
CA ASN A 146 6.36 -17.56 6.33
C ASN A 146 7.59 -18.40 6.70
N GLN A 147 8.53 -17.79 7.42
CA GLN A 147 9.73 -18.49 7.89
C GLN A 147 9.41 -19.44 9.05
N ILE A 148 8.41 -19.07 9.85
CA ILE A 148 7.94 -19.82 11.02
C ILE A 148 6.44 -20.04 10.88
N GLU A 149 6.00 -21.25 11.21
CA GLU A 149 4.59 -21.59 11.31
C GLU A 149 4.38 -22.44 12.57
N VAL A 150 3.41 -22.08 13.41
CA VAL A 150 3.17 -22.75 14.70
C VAL A 150 1.67 -22.94 14.98
N PHE A 151 1.34 -23.93 15.78
CA PHE A 151 0.03 -24.08 16.43
C PHE A 151 0.09 -23.62 17.88
N VAL A 152 -0.95 -22.94 18.33
CA VAL A 152 -1.11 -22.52 19.74
C VAL A 152 -2.59 -22.52 20.11
N ASP A 153 -2.89 -22.84 21.36
CA ASP A 153 -4.21 -22.59 21.93
C ASP A 153 -4.33 -21.13 22.35
N HIS A 154 -5.49 -20.52 22.09
CA HIS A 154 -5.68 -19.10 22.36
C HIS A 154 -5.46 -18.71 23.85
N GLU A 155 -5.64 -19.64 24.79
CA GLU A 155 -5.43 -19.43 26.23
C GLU A 155 -3.95 -19.28 26.61
N ASP A 156 -3.04 -19.81 25.79
CA ASP A 156 -1.60 -19.78 26.02
C ASP A 156 -0.92 -18.52 25.46
N MET A 157 -1.69 -17.63 24.82
CA MET A 157 -1.17 -16.40 24.23
C MET A 157 -1.22 -15.24 25.22
N ILE A 158 -0.17 -14.43 25.24
CA ILE A 158 -0.08 -13.20 26.02
C ILE A 158 -0.15 -12.00 25.06
N PHE A 159 -1.12 -11.12 25.29
CA PHE A 159 -1.34 -9.93 24.45
C PHE A 159 -0.84 -8.67 25.17
N HIS A 160 0.12 -7.98 24.57
CA HIS A 160 0.76 -6.83 25.19
C HIS A 160 0.19 -5.52 24.66
N PRO A 161 -0.38 -4.65 25.51
CA PRO A 161 -0.85 -3.33 25.07
C PRO A 161 0.34 -2.50 24.57
N PRO A 162 0.15 -1.61 23.57
CA PRO A 162 1.22 -0.82 22.96
C PRO A 162 1.66 0.34 23.89
N GLN A 163 2.34 -0.01 24.99
CA GLN A 163 2.80 0.90 26.03
C GLN A 163 4.16 0.45 26.56
N GLY A 164 4.97 1.39 27.03
CA GLY A 164 6.28 1.09 27.62
C GLY A 164 7.19 0.34 26.62
N ASN A 165 7.68 -0.83 27.01
CA ASN A 165 8.57 -1.64 26.17
C ASN A 165 7.88 -2.22 24.92
N TRP A 166 6.55 -2.20 24.87
CA TRP A 166 5.72 -2.70 23.78
C TRP A 166 5.24 -1.62 22.81
N ASP A 167 5.67 -0.37 23.00
CA ASP A 167 5.43 0.75 22.06
C ASP A 167 6.47 0.79 20.91
N LYS A 168 7.25 -0.28 20.77
CA LYS A 168 8.18 -0.49 19.66
C LYS A 168 7.47 -1.10 18.44
N SER A 169 8.14 -1.05 17.30
CA SER A 169 7.66 -1.65 16.05
C SER A 169 8.66 -2.67 15.54
N ALA A 170 8.16 -3.80 15.03
CA ALA A 170 8.96 -4.75 14.28
C ALA A 170 9.54 -4.10 13.00
N PRO A 171 10.64 -4.63 12.43
CA PRO A 171 11.24 -4.12 11.20
C PRO A 171 10.41 -4.53 9.96
N LEU A 172 9.24 -3.91 9.83
CA LEU A 172 8.27 -4.22 8.77
C LEU A 172 8.84 -3.85 7.39
N ARG A 173 8.79 -4.79 6.44
CA ARG A 173 9.08 -4.58 5.02
C ARG A 173 7.89 -3.90 4.35
N ILE A 174 8.14 -2.75 3.75
CA ILE A 174 7.15 -1.96 3.03
C ILE A 174 7.51 -1.98 1.55
N LEU A 175 6.65 -2.58 0.73
CA LEU A 175 6.72 -2.52 -0.72
C LEU A 175 5.84 -1.39 -1.23
N SER A 176 6.41 -0.45 -1.98
CA SER A 176 5.64 0.39 -2.89
C SER A 176 5.80 -0.10 -4.32
N PHE A 177 4.71 -0.09 -5.09
CA PHE A 177 4.78 -0.43 -6.52
C PHE A 177 3.82 0.43 -7.36
N ASP A 178 4.11 0.50 -8.67
CA ASP A 178 3.31 1.18 -9.70
C ASP A 178 3.33 0.35 -11.00
N VAL A 179 2.23 0.38 -11.76
CA VAL A 179 2.09 -0.37 -13.02
C VAL A 179 1.89 0.57 -14.21
N SER A 180 2.76 0.41 -15.21
CA SER A 180 2.60 1.06 -16.51
C SER A 180 1.93 0.12 -17.53
N THR A 181 0.91 0.62 -18.23
CA THR A 181 0.16 -0.10 -19.27
C THR A 181 0.06 0.76 -20.53
N VAL A 182 -0.30 0.14 -21.65
CA VAL A 182 -0.71 0.89 -22.86
C VAL A 182 -2.00 1.67 -22.56
N VAL A 183 -2.05 2.93 -22.98
CA VAL A 183 -3.25 3.77 -22.86
C VAL A 183 -3.73 4.15 -24.27
N PRO A 184 -4.97 3.80 -24.67
CA PRO A 184 -5.46 4.10 -26.01
C PRO A 184 -5.46 5.61 -26.32
N PRO A 185 -5.12 6.02 -27.56
CA PRO A 185 -5.12 7.43 -27.94
C PRO A 185 -6.56 8.00 -28.04
N PRO A 186 -6.73 9.34 -27.87
CA PRO A 186 -8.01 10.03 -28.08
C PRO A 186 -8.61 9.78 -29.49
N PRO A 187 -9.94 9.82 -29.68
CA PRO A 187 -10.96 10.46 -28.82
C PRO A 187 -11.47 9.59 -27.67
N GLY A 188 -10.85 8.45 -27.40
CA GLY A 188 -11.18 7.62 -26.25
C GLY A 188 -10.30 7.89 -25.05
N ASN A 189 -10.70 8.78 -24.13
CA ASN A 189 -10.22 8.79 -22.73
C ASN A 189 -10.61 7.48 -22.00
N GLN A 190 -10.33 6.33 -22.61
CA GLN A 190 -10.64 5.01 -22.10
C GLN A 190 -9.51 4.63 -21.15
N LEU A 191 -9.91 4.18 -19.97
CA LEU A 191 -8.98 3.57 -19.03
C LEU A 191 -8.44 2.27 -19.64
N PRO A 192 -7.23 1.83 -19.26
CA PRO A 192 -6.67 0.56 -19.70
C PRO A 192 -7.66 -0.59 -19.53
N CYS A 193 -7.79 -1.41 -20.56
CA CYS A 193 -8.59 -2.61 -20.59
C CYS A 193 -7.68 -3.83 -20.52
N TYR A 194 -7.80 -4.64 -19.48
CA TYR A 194 -6.96 -5.83 -19.27
C TYR A 194 -7.00 -6.86 -20.41
N GLU A 195 -8.04 -6.88 -21.24
CA GLU A 195 -8.11 -7.80 -22.39
C GLU A 195 -7.26 -7.33 -23.57
N ARG A 196 -7.07 -6.02 -23.72
CA ARG A 196 -6.43 -5.39 -24.89
C ARG A 196 -5.05 -4.83 -24.57
N ASP A 197 -4.92 -4.16 -23.43
CA ASP A 197 -3.79 -3.30 -23.13
C ASP A 197 -2.81 -4.05 -22.22
N PRO A 198 -1.62 -4.42 -22.72
CA PRO A 198 -0.65 -5.19 -21.96
C PRO A 198 -0.02 -4.37 -20.83
N VAL A 199 0.42 -5.08 -19.80
CA VAL A 199 1.31 -4.58 -18.76
C VAL A 199 2.70 -4.43 -19.36
N LEU A 200 3.23 -3.21 -19.31
CA LEU A 200 4.52 -2.88 -19.92
C LEU A 200 5.64 -2.90 -18.88
N GLN A 201 5.40 -2.30 -17.71
CA GLN A 201 6.41 -2.19 -16.66
C GLN A 201 5.78 -2.23 -15.27
N ILE A 202 6.52 -2.76 -14.30
CA ILE A 202 6.14 -2.74 -12.88
C ILE A 202 7.33 -2.24 -12.07
N GLY A 203 7.21 -1.04 -11.51
CA GLY A 203 8.21 -0.42 -10.65
C GLY A 203 8.01 -0.84 -9.20
N ASN A 204 9.09 -1.14 -8.48
CA ASN A 204 9.05 -1.64 -7.12
C ASN A 204 10.11 -0.95 -6.26
N MET A 205 9.75 -0.57 -5.04
CA MET A 205 10.66 -0.09 -4.02
C MET A 205 10.37 -0.74 -2.68
N LEU A 206 11.36 -1.40 -2.10
CA LEU A 206 11.28 -1.98 -0.76
C LEU A 206 12.07 -1.13 0.22
N THR A 207 11.45 -0.86 1.36
CA THR A 207 12.09 -0.24 2.52
C THR A 207 11.74 -0.99 3.80
N ILE A 208 12.44 -0.69 4.88
CA ILE A 208 12.07 -1.11 6.23
C ILE A 208 11.40 0.08 6.93
N LYS A 209 10.37 -0.16 7.74
CA LYS A 209 9.71 0.90 8.52
C LYS A 209 10.75 1.65 9.36
N GLY A 210 10.77 2.98 9.20
CA GLY A 210 11.69 3.87 9.92
C GLY A 210 12.94 4.25 9.13
N GLU A 211 13.28 3.50 8.08
CA GLU A 211 14.39 3.85 7.18
C GLU A 211 14.00 4.98 6.22
N SER A 212 14.96 5.87 5.92
CA SER A 212 14.74 7.01 5.03
C SER A 212 14.64 6.63 3.56
N ASP A 213 15.39 5.60 3.16
CA ASP A 213 15.60 5.25 1.77
C ASP A 213 15.29 3.78 1.49
N PRO A 214 14.65 3.46 0.36
CA PRO A 214 14.43 2.08 -0.03
C PRO A 214 15.77 1.39 -0.31
N TYR A 215 15.94 0.20 0.29
CA TYR A 215 17.11 -0.65 0.14
C TYR A 215 17.12 -1.41 -1.19
N LEU A 216 15.94 -1.62 -1.80
CA LEU A 216 15.81 -2.22 -3.11
C LEU A 216 14.93 -1.35 -4.00
N ARG A 217 15.40 -1.12 -5.23
CA ARG A 217 14.68 -0.39 -6.28
C ARG A 217 14.82 -1.24 -7.54
N CYS A 218 13.71 -1.74 -8.07
CA CYS A 218 13.76 -2.55 -9.28
C CYS A 218 12.59 -2.26 -10.21
N ILE A 219 12.82 -2.46 -11.49
CA ILE A 219 11.83 -2.28 -12.55
C ILE A 219 11.76 -3.56 -13.38
N PHE A 220 10.57 -4.11 -13.52
CA PHE A 220 10.28 -5.22 -14.41
C PHE A 220 9.79 -4.64 -15.74
N THR A 221 10.39 -5.01 -16.88
CA THR A 221 10.06 -4.42 -18.19
C THR A 221 9.74 -5.45 -19.25
N LEU A 222 8.71 -5.18 -20.05
CA LEU A 222 8.41 -5.94 -21.27
C LEU A 222 9.35 -5.47 -22.39
N GLY A 223 10.24 -6.36 -22.83
CA GLY A 223 11.33 -6.08 -23.75
C GLY A 223 12.59 -5.52 -23.05
N ALA A 224 13.73 -5.62 -23.74
CA ALA A 224 15.04 -5.19 -23.24
C ALA A 224 15.06 -3.70 -22.87
N CYS A 225 15.43 -3.33 -21.66
CA CYS A 225 15.52 -1.94 -21.21
C CYS A 225 16.99 -1.57 -20.94
N SER A 226 17.40 -0.37 -21.33
CA SER A 226 18.74 0.12 -20.98
C SER A 226 18.87 0.33 -19.47
N ASP A 227 20.08 0.16 -18.94
CA ASP A 227 20.37 0.24 -17.50
C ASP A 227 19.95 1.57 -16.86
N ILE A 228 19.54 1.50 -15.60
CA ILE A 228 19.18 2.65 -14.77
C ILE A 228 20.09 2.66 -13.55
N SER A 229 20.97 3.66 -13.46
CA SER A 229 21.85 3.82 -12.31
C SER A 229 21.03 3.93 -11.02
N GLY A 230 21.33 3.06 -10.05
CA GLY A 230 20.63 3.02 -8.75
C GLY A 230 19.33 2.22 -8.73
N ALA A 231 18.98 1.51 -9.81
CA ALA A 231 17.87 0.57 -9.83
C ALA A 231 18.21 -0.71 -10.63
N GLU A 232 17.73 -1.85 -10.17
CA GLU A 232 17.85 -3.11 -10.90
C GLU A 232 16.83 -3.18 -12.05
N VAL A 233 17.30 -3.46 -13.26
CA VAL A 233 16.44 -3.59 -14.44
C VAL A 233 16.28 -5.07 -14.76
N LYS A 234 15.05 -5.59 -14.67
CA LYS A 234 14.69 -6.96 -15.02
C LYS A 234 13.82 -6.96 -16.27
N SER A 235 14.40 -7.35 -17.41
CA SER A 235 13.70 -7.36 -18.70
C SER A 235 13.24 -8.75 -19.12
N TYR A 236 12.01 -8.85 -19.61
CA TYR A 236 11.37 -10.10 -20.02
C TYR A 236 10.88 -10.01 -21.47
N GLU A 237 10.98 -11.10 -22.23
CA GLU A 237 10.56 -11.12 -23.63
C GLU A 237 9.04 -11.17 -23.78
N THR A 238 8.35 -11.86 -22.87
CA THR A 238 6.89 -12.05 -22.88
C THR A 238 6.26 -11.43 -21.64
N GLU A 239 4.99 -11.01 -21.78
CA GLU A 239 4.22 -10.47 -20.66
C GLU A 239 3.97 -11.53 -19.58
N ASP A 240 3.75 -12.78 -19.99
CA ASP A 240 3.58 -13.93 -19.10
C ASP A 240 4.78 -14.09 -18.17
N ALA A 241 6.00 -14.04 -18.72
CA ALA A 241 7.23 -14.14 -17.94
C ALA A 241 7.41 -12.94 -17.01
N LEU A 242 7.06 -11.74 -17.44
CA LEU A 242 7.09 -10.53 -16.61
C LEU A 242 6.16 -10.68 -15.39
N LEU A 243 4.91 -11.09 -15.62
CA LEU A 243 3.91 -11.23 -14.56
C LEU A 243 4.27 -12.34 -13.58
N LEU A 244 4.68 -13.51 -14.08
CA LEU A 244 5.10 -14.62 -13.22
C LEU A 244 6.36 -14.27 -12.41
N ALA A 245 7.34 -13.60 -13.01
CA ALA A 245 8.53 -13.17 -12.28
C ALA A 245 8.21 -12.09 -11.23
N TRP A 246 7.23 -11.22 -11.48
CA TRP A 246 6.76 -10.28 -10.46
C TRP A 246 6.04 -11.00 -9.32
N ARG A 247 5.26 -12.05 -9.60
CA ARG A 247 4.67 -12.92 -8.56
C ARG A 247 5.75 -13.55 -7.69
N GLU A 248 6.78 -14.17 -8.27
CA GLU A 248 7.92 -14.71 -7.50
C GLU A 248 8.59 -13.63 -6.66
N PHE A 249 8.80 -12.42 -7.22
CA PHE A 249 9.37 -11.31 -6.47
C PHE A 249 8.54 -10.92 -5.24
N ILE A 250 7.20 -10.93 -5.31
CA ILE A 250 6.36 -10.66 -4.15
C ILE A 250 6.54 -11.75 -3.07
N ILE A 251 6.67 -13.01 -3.47
CA ILE A 251 6.91 -14.12 -2.54
C ILE A 251 8.29 -13.98 -1.88
N ASP A 252 9.35 -13.79 -2.68
CA ASP A 252 10.74 -13.69 -2.20
C ASP A 252 10.99 -12.44 -1.34
N ALA A 253 10.44 -11.29 -1.75
CA ALA A 253 10.58 -10.04 -0.99
C ALA A 253 9.83 -10.09 0.35
N ASP A 254 8.76 -10.89 0.40
CA ASP A 254 7.85 -11.06 1.53
C ASP A 254 7.47 -9.74 2.25
N PRO A 255 6.85 -8.77 1.55
CA PRO A 255 6.46 -7.52 2.17
C PRO A 255 5.35 -7.71 3.20
N ASP A 256 5.52 -7.06 4.36
CA ASP A 256 4.50 -6.99 5.42
C ASP A 256 3.43 -5.97 5.04
N LEU A 257 3.85 -4.86 4.43
CA LEU A 257 2.98 -3.79 3.93
C LEU A 257 3.15 -3.60 2.43
N ILE A 258 2.01 -3.42 1.74
CA ILE A 258 1.96 -3.03 0.33
C ILE A 258 1.27 -1.67 0.24
N VAL A 259 2.03 -0.70 -0.27
CA VAL A 259 1.62 0.69 -0.43
C VAL A 259 1.76 1.11 -1.90
N GLY A 260 1.24 2.29 -2.22
CA GLY A 260 1.21 2.82 -3.58
C GLY A 260 0.11 3.83 -3.72
N TYR A 261 -0.24 4.20 -4.94
CA TYR A 261 -1.28 5.20 -5.20
C TYR A 261 -2.33 4.64 -6.14
N ASN A 262 -3.51 4.30 -5.59
CA ASN A 262 -4.60 3.64 -6.29
C ASN A 262 -4.43 2.13 -6.56
N ILE A 263 -3.51 1.47 -5.86
CA ILE A 263 -3.17 0.05 -6.08
C ILE A 263 -4.36 -0.89 -5.90
N GLY A 264 -5.25 -0.63 -4.93
CA GLY A 264 -6.36 -1.54 -4.65
C GLY A 264 -7.54 -1.40 -5.61
N CYS A 265 -7.66 -0.26 -6.30
CA CYS A 265 -8.73 -0.02 -7.27
C CYS A 265 -8.25 -0.09 -8.73
N PHE A 266 -6.94 -0.02 -8.99
CA PHE A 266 -6.39 -0.09 -10.35
C PHE A 266 -5.36 -1.20 -10.48
N ASP A 267 -4.17 -1.05 -9.90
CA ASP A 267 -3.00 -1.88 -10.20
C ASP A 267 -3.21 -3.37 -9.90
N ILE A 268 -3.55 -3.73 -8.66
CA ILE A 268 -3.74 -5.14 -8.27
C ILE A 268 -4.89 -5.79 -9.06
N PRO A 269 -6.10 -5.19 -9.15
CA PRO A 269 -7.14 -5.75 -10.00
C PRO A 269 -6.75 -5.87 -11.48
N GLN A 270 -5.99 -4.90 -12.01
CA GLN A 270 -5.54 -4.90 -13.40
C GLN A 270 -4.60 -6.07 -13.67
N LEU A 271 -3.61 -6.28 -12.80
CA LEU A 271 -2.68 -7.40 -12.89
C LEU A 271 -3.42 -8.76 -12.80
N LEU A 272 -4.33 -8.91 -11.83
CA LEU A 272 -5.09 -10.16 -11.65
C LEU A 272 -6.01 -10.48 -12.84
N LEU A 273 -6.69 -9.47 -13.40
CA LEU A 273 -7.56 -9.69 -14.56
C LEU A 273 -6.75 -9.93 -15.84
N ARG A 274 -5.60 -9.25 -16.00
CA ARG A 274 -4.69 -9.49 -17.13
C ARG A 274 -4.12 -10.90 -17.09
N ALA A 275 -3.63 -11.33 -15.94
CA ALA A 275 -3.14 -12.69 -15.74
C ALA A 275 -4.23 -13.74 -16.00
N ARG A 276 -5.47 -13.49 -15.57
CA ARG A 276 -6.62 -14.36 -15.90
C ARG A 276 -6.89 -14.43 -17.40
N PHE A 277 -6.83 -13.30 -18.11
CA PHE A 277 -6.99 -13.24 -19.57
C PHE A 277 -5.88 -14.02 -20.29
N LEU A 278 -4.64 -13.94 -19.80
CA LEU A 278 -3.48 -14.69 -20.29
C LEU A 278 -3.41 -16.14 -19.80
N GLN A 279 -4.40 -16.61 -19.02
CA GLN A 279 -4.45 -17.98 -18.47
C GLN A 279 -3.27 -18.33 -17.54
N LEU A 280 -2.72 -17.33 -16.83
CA LEU A 280 -1.66 -17.52 -15.85
C LEU A 280 -2.26 -17.98 -14.52
N HIS A 281 -2.51 -19.27 -14.40
CA HIS A 281 -3.20 -19.86 -13.25
C HIS A 281 -2.47 -19.69 -11.91
N GLU A 282 -1.14 -19.53 -11.93
CA GLU A 282 -0.28 -19.38 -10.74
C GLU A 282 -0.16 -17.93 -10.25
N PHE A 283 -0.47 -16.95 -11.12
CA PHE A 283 -0.34 -15.53 -10.78
C PHE A 283 -1.18 -15.06 -9.57
N PRO A 284 -2.44 -15.49 -9.35
CA PRO A 284 -3.25 -14.91 -8.28
C PRO A 284 -2.80 -15.31 -6.87
N TYR A 285 -1.83 -16.21 -6.72
CA TYR A 285 -1.30 -16.63 -5.42
C TYR A 285 -0.22 -15.64 -4.95
N LEU A 286 -0.66 -14.44 -4.52
CA LEU A 286 0.17 -13.31 -4.09
C LEU A 286 0.23 -13.12 -2.56
N GLY A 287 -0.67 -13.78 -1.82
CA GLY A 287 -0.68 -13.76 -0.36
C GLY A 287 0.41 -14.62 0.27
N ARG A 288 0.41 -14.72 1.60
CA ARG A 288 1.31 -15.59 2.35
C ARG A 288 0.85 -17.04 2.41
N LEU A 289 -0.44 -17.33 2.25
CA LEU A 289 -0.94 -18.70 2.14
C LEU A 289 -0.73 -19.23 0.72
N LYS A 290 -0.09 -20.40 0.60
CA LYS A 290 0.34 -21.01 -0.67
C LYS A 290 -0.83 -21.29 -1.60
N ASP A 291 -1.94 -21.81 -1.05
CA ASP A 291 -3.09 -22.31 -1.83
C ASP A 291 -4.31 -21.39 -1.80
N VAL A 292 -4.18 -20.16 -1.29
CA VAL A 292 -5.28 -19.18 -1.25
C VAL A 292 -5.09 -18.11 -2.34
N PRO A 293 -5.87 -18.14 -3.43
CA PRO A 293 -5.73 -17.16 -4.49
C PRO A 293 -6.33 -15.81 -4.08
N THR A 294 -5.63 -14.73 -4.40
CA THR A 294 -6.15 -13.36 -4.35
C THR A 294 -7.26 -13.18 -5.39
N LYS A 295 -8.46 -12.84 -4.90
CA LYS A 295 -9.66 -12.69 -5.73
C LYS A 295 -9.88 -11.23 -6.11
N THR A 296 -10.35 -11.02 -7.35
CA THR A 296 -10.77 -9.71 -7.84
C THR A 296 -12.09 -9.81 -8.59
N VAL A 297 -12.89 -8.74 -8.53
CA VAL A 297 -14.15 -8.62 -9.27
C VAL A 297 -13.89 -8.04 -10.66
N ALA A 298 -14.40 -8.71 -11.69
CA ALA A 298 -14.31 -8.25 -13.06
C ALA A 298 -15.25 -7.05 -13.29
N GLN A 299 -14.76 -5.84 -13.02
CA GLN A 299 -15.45 -4.58 -13.27
C GLN A 299 -14.56 -3.60 -14.04
N PRO A 300 -15.14 -2.73 -14.88
CA PRO A 300 -14.42 -1.61 -15.47
C PRO A 300 -13.76 -0.74 -14.39
N VAL A 301 -12.58 -0.19 -14.69
CA VAL A 301 -11.74 0.55 -13.72
C VAL A 301 -12.50 1.67 -13.01
N ASN A 302 -13.38 2.40 -13.72
CA ASN A 302 -14.16 3.52 -13.16
C ASN A 302 -15.29 3.08 -12.21
N HIS A 303 -15.70 1.81 -12.23
CA HIS A 303 -16.74 1.27 -11.36
C HIS A 303 -16.18 0.61 -10.10
N ARG A 304 -14.88 0.27 -10.10
CA ARG A 304 -14.23 -0.35 -8.95
C ARG A 304 -14.28 0.57 -7.75
N LYS A 305 -14.76 0.02 -6.65
CA LYS A 305 -14.79 0.69 -5.36
C LYS A 305 -13.74 0.05 -4.49
N LEU A 306 -13.30 0.81 -3.50
CA LEU A 306 -12.33 0.36 -2.52
C LEU A 306 -12.75 -0.90 -1.77
N LYS A 307 -14.06 -1.05 -1.56
CA LYS A 307 -14.62 -2.27 -1.00
C LYS A 307 -14.28 -3.47 -1.86
N ASP A 308 -14.29 -3.36 -3.18
CA ASP A 308 -14.04 -4.49 -4.07
C ASP A 308 -12.52 -4.74 -4.27
N ALA A 309 -11.66 -4.09 -3.48
CA ALA A 309 -10.21 -4.23 -3.58
C ALA A 309 -9.77 -5.66 -3.22
N PRO A 310 -8.88 -6.27 -4.03
CA PRO A 310 -8.33 -7.59 -3.73
C PRO A 310 -7.56 -7.58 -2.42
N ILE A 311 -7.73 -8.66 -1.65
CA ILE A 311 -7.04 -8.89 -0.38
C ILE A 311 -5.89 -9.88 -0.61
N LEU A 312 -4.68 -9.47 -0.24
CA LEU A 312 -3.52 -10.35 -0.18
C LEU A 312 -3.41 -10.91 1.25
N THR A 313 -3.61 -12.21 1.41
CA THR A 313 -3.64 -12.83 2.73
C THR A 313 -2.32 -12.65 3.48
N GLY A 314 -2.37 -12.27 4.75
CA GLY A 314 -1.21 -12.04 5.61
C GLY A 314 -0.36 -10.81 5.28
N ARG A 315 -0.76 -10.01 4.28
CA ARG A 315 -0.08 -8.78 3.88
C ARG A 315 -1.01 -7.59 4.09
N LEU A 316 -0.52 -6.58 4.78
CA LEU A 316 -1.31 -5.39 5.02
C LEU A 316 -1.26 -4.45 3.82
N GLN A 317 -2.41 -4.00 3.32
CA GLN A 317 -2.49 -3.05 2.21
C GLN A 317 -2.87 -1.67 2.73
N LEU A 318 -2.08 -0.65 2.40
CA LEU A 318 -2.35 0.76 2.73
C LEU A 318 -2.08 1.63 1.51
N ASP A 319 -3.16 1.97 0.82
CA ASP A 319 -3.09 2.81 -0.36
C ASP A 319 -3.07 4.28 0.03
N THR A 320 -1.98 4.94 -0.32
CA THR A 320 -1.74 6.34 0.01
C THR A 320 -2.83 7.23 -0.58
N ARG A 321 -3.36 6.92 -1.77
CA ARG A 321 -4.49 7.68 -2.34
C ARG A 321 -5.69 7.62 -1.42
N GLN A 322 -5.97 6.43 -0.89
CA GLN A 322 -7.13 6.24 -0.02
C GLN A 322 -6.96 6.95 1.32
N TYR A 323 -5.79 6.81 1.95
CA TYR A 323 -5.46 7.56 3.16
C TYR A 323 -5.67 9.07 2.95
N MET A 324 -5.24 9.60 1.80
CA MET A 324 -5.42 11.02 1.48
C MET A 324 -6.89 11.41 1.31
N LEU A 325 -7.69 10.57 0.65
CA LEU A 325 -9.12 10.82 0.49
C LEU A 325 -9.85 10.86 1.83
N GLU A 326 -9.55 9.92 2.74
CA GLU A 326 -10.15 9.89 4.08
C GLU A 326 -9.70 11.06 4.94
N SER A 327 -8.40 11.34 4.97
CA SER A 327 -7.83 12.44 5.75
C SER A 327 -8.36 13.81 5.31
N THR A 328 -8.57 13.99 4.00
CA THR A 328 -9.18 15.20 3.44
C THR A 328 -10.66 15.33 3.82
N MET A 329 -11.38 14.22 3.98
CA MET A 329 -12.76 14.24 4.47
C MET A 329 -12.85 14.48 5.98
N ARG A 330 -11.85 14.07 6.77
CA ARG A 330 -11.82 14.22 8.24
C ARG A 330 -11.36 15.60 8.72
N ARG A 331 -10.54 16.32 7.96
CA ARG A 331 -10.02 17.64 8.36
C ARG A 331 -10.93 18.76 7.86
N GLU A 332 -11.78 19.32 8.74
CA GLU A 332 -12.60 20.52 8.47
C GLU A 332 -11.76 21.74 8.01
N ASN A 333 -10.46 21.75 8.36
CA ASN A 333 -9.50 22.80 7.99
C ASN A 333 -8.71 22.52 6.71
N PHE A 334 -8.96 21.41 6.01
CA PHE A 334 -8.31 21.18 4.72
C PHE A 334 -9.13 21.90 3.63
N THR A 335 -8.75 23.14 3.31
CA THR A 335 -9.35 23.97 2.24
C THR A 335 -8.99 23.44 0.84
N VAL A 336 -8.95 22.13 0.65
CA VAL A 336 -8.66 21.47 -0.62
C VAL A 336 -10.00 20.99 -1.20
N GLY A 337 -10.72 21.95 -1.78
CA GLY A 337 -12.04 21.70 -2.37
C GLY A 337 -12.03 20.65 -3.48
N ARG A 338 -12.97 19.70 -3.36
CA ARG A 338 -13.48 18.70 -4.33
C ARG A 338 -12.47 17.66 -4.85
N LYS A 339 -13.01 16.45 -5.10
CA LYS A 339 -12.39 15.18 -5.53
C LYS A 339 -11.31 15.23 -6.64
N SER A 340 -11.12 16.35 -7.34
CA SER A 340 -10.10 16.53 -8.38
C SER A 340 -8.71 16.91 -7.84
N LYS A 341 -8.52 17.02 -6.52
CA LYS A 341 -7.26 17.46 -5.89
C LYS A 341 -6.50 16.36 -5.13
N CYS A 342 -6.94 15.11 -5.22
CA CYS A 342 -6.23 13.94 -4.67
C CYS A 342 -5.63 13.07 -5.79
N ASP A 343 -5.17 13.67 -6.89
CA ASP A 343 -4.27 13.00 -7.82
C ASP A 343 -2.83 13.02 -7.28
N LEU A 344 -2.01 12.05 -7.70
CA LEU A 344 -0.65 11.89 -7.18
C LEU A 344 0.21 13.15 -7.39
N ASN A 345 0.07 13.86 -8.52
CA ASN A 345 0.87 15.06 -8.78
C ASN A 345 0.52 16.19 -7.82
N THR A 346 -0.76 16.39 -7.52
CA THR A 346 -1.22 17.40 -6.56
C THR A 346 -0.75 17.06 -5.15
N ILE A 347 -0.95 15.83 -4.69
CA ILE A 347 -0.53 15.39 -3.35
C ILE A 347 1.00 15.44 -3.20
N ALA A 348 1.74 14.97 -4.21
CA ALA A 348 3.19 15.02 -4.18
C ALA A 348 3.72 16.45 -4.06
N ARG A 349 3.12 17.40 -4.81
CA ARG A 349 3.53 18.81 -4.76
C ARG A 349 3.29 19.41 -3.38
N GLU A 350 2.14 19.11 -2.78
CA GLU A 350 1.74 19.66 -1.49
C GLU A 350 2.60 19.13 -0.34
N PHE A 351 2.82 17.81 -0.27
CA PHE A 351 3.36 17.18 0.93
C PHE A 351 4.85 16.82 0.86
N VAL A 352 5.38 16.59 -0.34
CA VAL A 352 6.80 16.27 -0.54
C VAL A 352 7.52 17.31 -1.42
N GLY A 353 6.82 18.32 -1.93
CA GLY A 353 7.40 19.37 -2.76
C GLY A 353 7.90 18.89 -4.13
N LYS A 354 7.49 17.71 -4.57
CA LYS A 354 7.91 17.07 -5.84
C LYS A 354 6.72 16.97 -6.79
N THR A 355 6.98 16.95 -8.09
CA THR A 355 5.93 16.72 -9.09
C THR A 355 6.05 15.32 -9.68
N LYS A 356 4.91 14.77 -10.12
CA LYS A 356 4.91 13.65 -11.07
C LYS A 356 5.47 14.20 -12.38
N GLU A 357 6.66 13.76 -12.79
CA GLU A 357 7.18 14.04 -14.11
C GLU A 357 6.31 13.28 -15.11
N GLY A 358 5.38 13.99 -15.77
CA GLY A 358 4.35 13.35 -16.58
C GLY A 358 4.86 12.96 -17.96
N ILE A 359 4.77 11.68 -18.31
CA ILE A 359 4.74 11.26 -19.70
C ILE A 359 3.31 11.41 -20.22
N ALA A 360 3.14 12.04 -21.38
CA ALA A 360 1.85 12.06 -22.06
C ALA A 360 1.46 10.65 -22.50
N PHE A 361 0.23 10.21 -22.22
CA PHE A 361 -0.24 8.87 -22.61
C PHE A 361 -0.01 8.55 -24.09
N THR A 362 -0.07 9.57 -24.96
CA THR A 362 0.13 9.45 -26.40
C THR A 362 1.53 9.00 -26.82
N VAL A 363 2.55 9.14 -25.97
CA VAL A 363 3.93 8.75 -26.30
C VAL A 363 4.35 7.44 -25.63
N ILE A 364 3.47 6.79 -24.85
CA ILE A 364 3.80 5.54 -24.16
C ILE A 364 4.14 4.44 -25.16
N GLU A 365 3.33 4.27 -26.22
CA GLU A 365 3.60 3.28 -27.26
C GLU A 365 4.90 3.59 -28.01
N ASP A 366 5.12 4.85 -28.40
CA ASP A 366 6.36 5.26 -29.08
C ASP A 366 7.60 4.98 -28.23
N LEU A 367 7.54 5.20 -26.92
CA LEU A 367 8.64 4.90 -26.01
C LEU A 367 8.80 3.39 -25.78
N GLN A 368 7.71 2.64 -25.67
CA GLN A 368 7.74 1.20 -25.48
C GLN A 368 8.35 0.48 -26.69
N PHE A 369 7.97 0.88 -27.91
CA PHE A 369 8.42 0.28 -29.16
C PHE A 369 9.64 0.98 -29.78
N GLY A 370 10.05 2.15 -29.27
CA GLY A 370 11.21 2.92 -29.72
C GLY A 370 12.58 2.36 -29.33
N GLY A 371 12.64 1.18 -28.70
CA GLY A 371 13.87 0.48 -28.31
C GLY A 371 14.23 0.61 -26.82
N PRO A 372 15.39 0.07 -26.41
CA PRO A 372 15.78 -0.02 -25.00
C PRO A 372 15.83 1.33 -24.25
N ASP A 373 16.27 2.40 -24.91
CA ASP A 373 16.32 3.74 -24.31
C ASP A 373 14.93 4.39 -24.17
N GLY A 374 13.99 4.06 -25.06
CA GLY A 374 12.59 4.48 -24.94
C GLY A 374 11.95 3.83 -23.71
N ARG A 375 12.13 2.51 -23.55
CA ARG A 375 11.69 1.77 -22.36
C ARG A 375 12.38 2.25 -21.09
N ARG A 376 13.67 2.61 -21.14
CA ARG A 376 14.39 3.22 -20.01
C ARG A 376 13.75 4.53 -19.56
N LYS A 377 13.32 5.38 -20.49
CA LYS A 377 12.59 6.60 -20.14
C LYS A 377 11.30 6.26 -19.41
N LEU A 378 10.46 5.37 -19.96
CA LEU A 378 9.25 4.90 -19.27
C LEU A 378 9.56 4.37 -17.86
N ALA A 379 10.61 3.58 -17.73
CA ALA A 379 11.00 2.93 -16.49
C ALA A 379 11.39 3.93 -15.39
N VAL A 380 12.13 5.00 -15.74
CA VAL A 380 12.47 6.07 -14.79
C VAL A 380 11.21 6.77 -14.27
N HIS A 381 10.22 7.00 -15.14
CA HIS A 381 8.95 7.59 -14.73
C HIS A 381 8.13 6.63 -13.87
N CYS A 382 8.04 5.35 -14.21
CA CYS A 382 7.36 4.35 -13.40
C CYS A 382 8.00 4.25 -12.00
N LEU A 383 9.34 4.19 -11.92
CA LEU A 383 10.05 4.23 -10.64
C LEU A 383 9.79 5.52 -9.85
N LYS A 384 9.59 6.67 -10.52
CA LYS A 384 9.21 7.92 -9.84
C LYS A 384 7.82 7.81 -9.23
N GLU A 385 6.87 7.24 -9.97
CA GLU A 385 5.50 7.01 -9.53
C GLU A 385 5.40 5.94 -8.45
N THR A 386 6.35 5.00 -8.40
CA THR A 386 6.55 4.10 -7.25
C THR A 386 7.13 4.82 -6.02
N HIS A 387 8.06 5.76 -6.21
CA HIS A 387 8.73 6.43 -5.10
C HIS A 387 7.85 7.46 -4.39
N LEU A 388 7.09 8.26 -5.14
CA LEU A 388 6.30 9.35 -4.57
C LEU A 388 5.29 8.88 -3.50
N PRO A 389 4.51 7.79 -3.70
CA PRO A 389 3.57 7.30 -2.70
C PRO A 389 4.28 6.78 -1.45
N LEU A 390 5.43 6.13 -1.59
CA LEU A 390 6.26 5.70 -0.46
C LEU A 390 6.76 6.89 0.36
N GLU A 391 7.25 7.92 -0.31
CA GLU A 391 7.73 9.13 0.35
C GLU A 391 6.60 9.89 1.06
N ILE A 392 5.43 10.02 0.42
CA ILE A 392 4.23 10.62 1.05
C ILE A 392 3.81 9.79 2.26
N PHE A 393 3.78 8.46 2.12
CA PHE A 393 3.40 7.53 3.19
C PHE A 393 4.29 7.70 4.43
N SER A 394 5.60 7.76 4.25
CA SER A 394 6.56 7.98 5.33
C SER A 394 6.48 9.41 5.88
N ARG A 395 6.42 10.43 5.02
CA ARG A 395 6.38 11.85 5.40
C ARG A 395 5.17 12.20 6.27
N LEU A 396 4.02 11.61 5.95
CA LEU A 396 2.76 11.82 6.68
C LEU A 396 2.54 10.80 7.79
N ARG A 397 3.51 9.90 8.03
CA ARG A 397 3.40 8.84 9.03
C ARG A 397 2.10 8.05 8.90
N CYS A 398 1.69 7.73 7.67
CA CYS A 398 0.36 7.19 7.39
C CYS A 398 0.03 5.96 8.22
N LEU A 399 0.97 5.03 8.41
CA LEU A 399 0.80 3.86 9.27
C LEU A 399 0.54 4.25 10.74
N ASP A 400 1.44 5.06 11.32
CA ASP A 400 1.34 5.45 12.73
C ASP A 400 0.03 6.22 12.99
N GLU A 401 -0.31 7.19 12.13
CA GLU A 401 -1.56 7.97 12.25
C GLU A 401 -2.80 7.08 12.11
N SER A 402 -2.76 6.06 11.23
CA SER A 402 -3.84 5.08 11.12
C SER A 402 -3.95 4.19 12.36
N LEU A 403 -2.83 3.83 12.99
CA LEU A 403 -2.81 3.05 14.23
C LEU A 403 -3.33 3.88 15.41
N ASP A 404 -2.87 5.12 15.55
CA ASP A 404 -3.32 6.04 16.60
C ASP A 404 -4.81 6.33 16.49
N ALA A 405 -5.31 6.51 15.26
CA ALA A 405 -6.74 6.67 15.01
C ALA A 405 -7.54 5.44 15.44
N ALA A 406 -7.11 4.23 15.05
CA ALA A 406 -7.78 2.98 15.40
C ALA A 406 -7.82 2.77 16.93
N ARG A 407 -6.68 2.99 17.60
CA ARG A 407 -6.56 2.91 19.06
C ARG A 407 -7.47 3.92 19.78
N SER A 408 -7.55 5.14 19.26
CA SER A 408 -8.36 6.22 19.87
C SER A 408 -9.86 6.03 19.71
N SER A 409 -10.30 5.35 18.65
CA SER A 409 -11.71 5.02 18.42
C SER A 409 -12.19 3.79 19.22
N GLU A 410 -11.37 3.25 20.12
CA GLU A 410 -11.59 1.94 20.77
C GLU A 410 -11.86 0.84 19.74
N GLU A 411 -11.32 1.00 18.53
CA GLU A 411 -11.40 -0.01 17.51
C GLU A 411 -10.29 -1.02 17.80
N PHE A 412 -10.70 -2.21 18.25
CA PHE A 412 -9.83 -3.38 18.42
C PHE A 412 -9.17 -3.82 17.10
N ILE A 413 -9.51 -3.16 16.00
CA ILE A 413 -9.24 -3.59 14.64
C ILE A 413 -8.53 -2.45 13.96
N TYR A 414 -7.27 -2.70 13.61
CA TYR A 414 -6.62 -1.90 12.60
C TYR A 414 -7.48 -1.95 11.34
N ARG A 415 -7.76 -0.81 10.69
CA ARG A 415 -8.66 -0.71 9.52
C ARG A 415 -7.91 -0.71 8.17
N PRO A 416 -7.46 -1.86 7.62
CA PRO A 416 -7.10 -1.94 6.21
C PRO A 416 -8.32 -1.79 5.30
N PHE A 417 -8.05 -1.77 3.99
CA PHE A 417 -9.00 -1.98 2.88
C PHE A 417 -10.20 -2.91 3.17
N ARG A 418 -10.02 -3.90 4.06
CA ARG A 418 -10.97 -4.96 4.38
C ARG A 418 -12.32 -4.48 4.94
N GLU A 419 -12.40 -3.38 5.67
CA GLU A 419 -13.71 -2.91 6.17
C GLU A 419 -14.56 -2.19 5.13
N PHE A 420 -13.99 -1.70 4.03
CA PHE A 420 -14.82 -1.15 2.95
C PHE A 420 -15.80 -2.21 2.40
N LEU A 421 -15.43 -3.50 2.47
CA LEU A 421 -16.31 -4.64 2.14
C LEU A 421 -17.53 -4.77 3.05
N ARG A 422 -17.44 -4.39 4.33
CA ARG A 422 -18.53 -4.56 5.32
C ARG A 422 -19.49 -3.38 5.45
N ASN A 423 -19.13 -2.18 4.97
CA ASN A 423 -20.01 -1.00 4.97
C ASN A 423 -21.24 -1.09 4.03
N GLY A 424 -21.68 -2.31 3.69
CA GLY A 424 -22.96 -2.60 3.09
C GLY A 424 -24.11 -2.86 4.07
N ARG A 425 -23.89 -2.93 5.39
CA ARG A 425 -24.95 -3.04 6.42
C ARG A 425 -24.39 -2.77 7.84
N ASN A 426 -24.95 -1.79 8.54
CA ASN A 426 -25.05 -1.86 10.00
C ASN A 426 -26.15 -2.88 10.35
N PRO A 427 -25.94 -3.82 11.28
CA PRO A 427 -27.05 -4.41 12.01
C PRO A 427 -27.46 -3.41 13.11
N SER A 428 -28.56 -2.71 12.88
CA SER A 428 -29.39 -2.12 13.92
C SER A 428 -30.69 -2.90 14.00
#